data_AF-A0A517Z5U2-F1
#
_entry.id   AF-A0A517Z5U2-F1
#
_cell.length_a   1.000
_cell.length_b   1.000
_cell.length_c   1.000
_cell.angle_alpha   90.00
_cell.angle_beta   90.00
_cell.angle_gamma   90.00
#
_symmetry.space_group_name_H-M   'P 1'
#
loop_
_entity.id
_entity.type
_entity.pdbx_description
1 polymer ?
#
loop_
_entity_poly.entity_id
_entity_poly.type
_entity_poly.pdbx_seq_one_letter_code
_entity_poly.pdbx_strand_id
1 'polypeptide(L)'
;MELLTSLWNVVVAVVDLLVTLASTLWPWAPLIAWIAFWTLAVDWVKLRSILWSGGIIGVLLIALVAVLVWGCVAPPADGSHFLFGLQVSNFVGKFVYVTGLLVIVFLCGAVQLSGCCDRYCAFPKDADEPAVAH
;
A
#
# COMPACT_ATOMS: atom_id res chain seq x y z
N MET A 1 -19.27 42.96 -17.27
CA MET A 1 -17.96 42.34 -17.55
C MET A 1 -17.30 41.83 -16.27
N GLU A 2 -17.31 42.58 -15.17
CA GLU A 2 -16.70 42.16 -13.89
C GLU A 2 -17.25 40.84 -13.30
N LEU A 3 -18.57 40.65 -13.30
CA LEU A 3 -19.19 39.41 -12.82
C LEU A 3 -18.75 38.16 -13.61
N LEU A 4 -18.57 38.32 -14.93
CA LEU A 4 -18.20 37.21 -15.81
C LEU A 4 -16.73 36.83 -15.62
N THR A 5 -15.86 37.82 -15.39
CA THR A 5 -14.46 37.59 -14.98
C THR A 5 -14.36 36.96 -13.60
N SER A 6 -15.19 37.38 -12.63
CA SER A 6 -15.19 36.76 -11.29
C SER A 6 -15.64 35.30 -11.33
N LEU A 7 -16.70 34.98 -12.09
CA LEU A 7 -17.15 33.59 -12.26
C LEU A 7 -16.09 32.74 -12.97
N TRP A 8 -15.45 33.28 -14.00
CA TRP A 8 -14.35 32.60 -14.69
C TRP A 8 -13.17 32.33 -13.75
N ASN A 9 -12.79 33.31 -12.94
CA ASN A 9 -11.71 33.16 -11.97
C ASN A 9 -12.03 32.10 -10.90
N VAL A 10 -13.28 31.97 -10.48
CA VAL A 10 -13.70 30.89 -9.56
C VAL A 10 -13.54 29.52 -10.24
N VAL A 11 -13.97 29.38 -11.50
CA VAL A 11 -13.81 28.11 -12.25
C VAL A 11 -12.33 27.75 -12.40
N VAL A 12 -11.48 28.71 -12.78
CA VAL A 12 -10.03 28.52 -12.89
C VAL A 12 -9.43 28.10 -11.55
N ALA A 13 -9.79 28.77 -10.46
CA ALA A 13 -9.30 28.43 -9.13
C ALA A 13 -9.71 27.00 -8.69
N VAL A 14 -10.93 26.57 -9.01
CA VAL A 14 -11.39 25.20 -8.73
C VAL A 14 -10.60 24.18 -9.55
N VAL A 15 -10.35 24.45 -10.84
CA VAL A 15 -9.54 23.57 -11.69
C VAL A 15 -8.10 23.49 -11.19
N ASP A 16 -7.48 24.62 -10.85
CA ASP A 16 -6.13 24.65 -10.29
C ASP A 16 -6.02 23.89 -8.97
N LEU A 17 -7.04 23.99 -8.11
CA LEU A 17 -7.11 23.21 -6.88
C LEU A 17 -7.15 21.71 -7.19
N LEU A 18 -7.99 21.28 -8.15
CA LEU A 18 -8.09 19.88 -8.54
C LEU A 18 -6.78 19.36 -9.16
N VAL A 19 -6.13 20.15 -10.02
CA VAL A 19 -4.84 19.80 -10.64
C VAL A 19 -3.74 19.70 -9.57
N THR A 20 -3.71 20.64 -8.62
CA THR A 20 -2.75 20.63 -7.50
C THR A 20 -2.98 19.42 -6.60
N LEU A 21 -4.24 19.10 -6.29
CA LEU A 21 -4.57 17.94 -5.49
C LEU A 21 -4.17 16.64 -6.20
N ALA A 22 -4.48 16.53 -7.50
CA ALA A 22 -4.13 15.37 -8.30
C ALA A 22 -2.62 15.17 -8.41
N SER A 23 -1.86 16.23 -8.69
CA SER A 23 -0.40 16.16 -8.79
C SER A 23 0.27 15.83 -7.45
N THR A 24 -0.34 16.29 -6.35
CA THR A 24 0.14 15.96 -4.99
C THR A 24 -0.12 14.50 -4.64
N LEU A 25 -1.28 13.94 -5.02
CA LEU A 25 -1.65 12.55 -4.72
C LEU A 25 -1.03 11.53 -5.68
N TRP A 26 -0.73 11.92 -6.92
CA TRP A 26 -0.24 11.01 -7.96
C TRP A 26 0.98 10.16 -7.57
N PRO A 27 2.04 10.71 -6.93
CA PRO A 27 3.17 9.90 -6.47
C PRO A 27 2.81 8.85 -5.40
N TRP A 28 1.72 9.09 -4.66
CA TRP A 28 1.24 8.21 -3.60
C TRP A 28 0.18 7.22 -4.08
N ALA A 29 -0.28 7.31 -5.33
CA ALA A 29 -1.27 6.41 -5.89
C ALA A 29 -0.91 4.92 -5.71
N PRO A 30 0.36 4.48 -5.90
CA PRO A 30 0.73 3.09 -5.63
C PRO A 30 0.52 2.67 -4.18
N LEU A 31 0.83 3.56 -3.21
CA LEU A 31 0.66 3.28 -1.79
C LEU A 31 -0.83 3.26 -1.39
N ILE A 32 -1.63 4.17 -1.94
CA ILE A 32 -3.08 4.19 -1.74
C ILE A 32 -3.71 2.91 -2.30
N ALA A 33 -3.30 2.50 -3.51
CA ALA A 33 -3.74 1.25 -4.12
C ALA A 33 -3.32 0.02 -3.29
N TRP A 34 -2.11 0.04 -2.73
CA TRP A 34 -1.63 -1.00 -1.81
C TRP A 34 -2.53 -1.13 -0.59
N ILE A 35 -2.80 -0.02 0.10
CA ILE A 35 -3.69 0.01 1.27
C ILE A 35 -5.10 -0.45 0.91
N ALA A 36 -5.66 0.05 -0.19
CA ALA A 36 -7.01 -0.31 -0.64
C ALA A 36 -7.11 -1.81 -0.97
N PHE A 37 -6.13 -2.37 -1.68
CA PHE A 37 -6.08 -3.79 -2.00
C PHE A 37 -6.06 -4.64 -0.72
N TRP A 38 -5.14 -4.36 0.21
CA TRP A 38 -5.02 -5.15 1.42
C TRP A 38 -6.18 -4.96 2.40
N THR A 39 -6.90 -3.83 2.35
CA THR A 39 -8.04 -3.57 3.24
C THR A 39 -9.36 -4.12 2.67
N LEU A 40 -9.54 -4.12 1.35
CA LEU A 40 -10.85 -4.40 0.72
C LEU A 40 -10.87 -5.68 -0.12
N ALA A 41 -9.75 -6.05 -0.74
CA ALA A 41 -9.70 -7.17 -1.67
C ALA A 41 -9.30 -8.49 -1.01
N VAL A 42 -8.59 -8.43 0.12
CA VAL A 42 -8.02 -9.61 0.78
C VAL A 42 -8.91 -10.09 1.93
N ASP A 43 -9.28 -11.37 1.92
CA ASP A 43 -9.96 -12.00 3.05
C ASP A 43 -8.94 -12.38 4.13
N TRP A 44 -8.83 -11.51 5.13
CA TRP A 44 -7.92 -11.69 6.26
C TRP A 44 -8.33 -12.82 7.21
N VAL A 45 -9.59 -13.24 7.21
CA VAL A 45 -10.04 -14.37 8.04
C VAL A 45 -9.41 -15.65 7.51
N LYS A 46 -9.46 -15.86 6.19
CA LYS A 46 -8.81 -17.00 5.51
C LYS A 46 -7.29 -16.87 5.56
N LEU A 47 -6.75 -15.71 5.20
CA LEU A 47 -5.31 -15.49 5.16
C LEU A 47 -4.66 -15.72 6.52
N ARG A 48 -5.29 -15.29 7.62
CA ARG A 48 -4.79 -15.54 8.98
C ARG A 48 -4.60 -17.03 9.26
N SER A 49 -5.55 -17.88 8.86
CA SER A 49 -5.42 -19.33 9.04
C SER A 49 -4.19 -19.87 8.32
N ILE A 50 -3.98 -19.47 7.06
CA ILE A 50 -2.82 -19.89 6.25
C ILE A 50 -1.50 -19.41 6.86
N LEU A 51 -1.46 -18.16 7.35
CA LEU A 51 -0.27 -17.61 8.00
C LEU A 51 0.10 -18.39 9.27
N TRP A 52 -0.90 -18.75 10.08
CA TRP A 52 -0.71 -19.53 11.31
C TRP A 52 -0.33 -21.00 11.04
N SER A 53 -0.73 -21.55 9.89
CA SER A 53 -0.28 -22.86 9.41
C SER A 53 1.17 -22.86 8.87
N GLY A 54 1.92 -21.76 9.02
CA GLY A 54 3.32 -21.66 8.61
C GLY A 54 3.57 -20.81 7.37
N GLY A 55 2.54 -20.25 6.75
CA GLY A 55 2.66 -19.38 5.57
C GLY A 55 3.51 -18.13 5.80
N ILE A 56 3.76 -17.73 7.06
CA ILE A 56 4.60 -16.59 7.40
C ILE A 56 6.03 -16.72 6.85
N ILE A 57 6.58 -17.93 6.75
CA ILE A 57 7.92 -18.14 6.19
C ILE A 57 7.96 -17.71 4.72
N GLY A 58 6.92 -18.05 3.95
CA GLY A 58 6.80 -17.61 2.56
C GLY A 58 6.76 -16.10 2.43
N VAL A 59 6.00 -15.42 3.30
CA VAL A 59 5.93 -13.94 3.33
C VAL A 59 7.31 -13.32 3.62
N LEU A 60 8.04 -13.86 4.60
CA LEU A 60 9.38 -13.36 4.95
C LEU A 60 10.39 -13.59 3.81
N LEU A 61 10.33 -14.73 3.13
CA LEU A 61 11.18 -15.02 1.99
C LEU A 61 10.88 -14.09 0.80
N ILE A 62 9.60 -13.86 0.50
CA ILE A 62 9.20 -12.90 -0.55
C ILE A 62 9.67 -11.50 -0.20
N ALA A 63 9.54 -11.09 1.06
CA ALA A 63 10.01 -9.79 1.52
C ALA A 63 11.54 -9.65 1.37
N LEU A 64 12.29 -10.68 1.73
CA LEU A 64 13.74 -10.71 1.56
C LEU A 64 14.13 -10.59 0.07
N VAL A 65 13.48 -11.36 -0.80
CA VAL A 65 13.70 -11.26 -2.25
C VAL A 65 13.36 -9.87 -2.77
N ALA A 66 12.27 -9.26 -2.31
CA ALA A 66 11.90 -7.90 -2.69
C ALA A 66 12.97 -6.87 -2.29
N VAL A 67 13.57 -7.00 -1.09
CA VAL A 67 14.69 -6.15 -0.64
C VAL A 67 15.90 -6.33 -1.56
N LEU A 68 16.26 -7.57 -1.89
CA LEU A 68 17.41 -7.86 -2.75
C LEU A 68 17.21 -7.32 -4.17
N VAL A 69 16.06 -7.62 -4.78
CA VAL A 69 15.72 -7.15 -6.14
C VAL A 69 15.66 -5.63 -6.18
N TRP A 70 14.98 -4.99 -5.22
CA TRP A 70 14.88 -3.54 -5.21
C TRP A 70 16.23 -2.87 -4.94
N GLY A 71 17.06 -3.46 -4.08
CA GLY A 71 18.43 -3.02 -3.84
C GLY A 71 19.28 -3.00 -5.12
N CYS A 72 19.11 -4.00 -5.99
CA CYS A 72 19.85 -4.10 -7.25
C CYS A 72 19.30 -3.22 -8.38
N VAL A 73 17.98 -3.07 -8.49
CA VAL A 73 17.34 -2.39 -9.64
C VAL A 73 17.32 -0.87 -9.50
N ALA A 74 17.23 -0.35 -8.27
CA ALA A 74 17.11 1.10 -8.04
C ALA A 74 18.05 1.58 -6.91
N PRO A 75 19.37 1.56 -7.15
CA PRO A 75 20.34 2.13 -6.23
C PRO A 75 20.18 3.66 -6.17
N PRO A 76 20.32 4.28 -4.98
CA PRO A 76 20.31 5.74 -4.84
C PRO A 76 21.56 6.35 -5.49
N ALA A 77 21.45 7.58 -5.98
CA ALA A 77 22.54 8.29 -6.67
C ALA A 77 23.81 8.41 -5.80
N ASP A 78 23.65 8.64 -4.50
CA ASP A 78 24.74 8.75 -3.52
C ASP A 78 25.10 7.41 -2.85
N GLY A 79 24.55 6.28 -3.33
CA GLY A 79 24.81 4.94 -2.80
C GLY A 79 24.26 4.66 -1.39
N SER A 80 23.66 5.66 -0.74
CA SER A 80 23.12 5.58 0.63
C SER A 80 21.74 6.22 0.72
N HIS A 81 20.95 5.81 1.72
CA HIS A 81 19.68 6.46 2.08
C HIS A 81 19.86 7.26 3.35
N PHE A 82 19.19 8.40 3.46
CA PHE A 82 19.08 9.15 4.70
C PHE A 82 17.73 8.85 5.35
N LEU A 83 17.74 8.10 6.46
CA LEU A 83 16.55 7.77 7.23
C LEU A 83 16.65 8.40 8.62
N PHE A 84 15.69 9.26 8.97
CA PHE A 84 15.65 9.98 10.26
C PHE A 84 16.96 10.72 10.60
N GLY A 85 17.65 11.26 9.58
CA GLY A 85 18.94 11.94 9.74
C GLY A 85 20.16 11.01 9.83
N LEU A 86 19.98 9.68 9.79
CA LEU A 86 21.07 8.71 9.73
C LEU A 86 21.32 8.25 8.29
N GLN A 87 22.59 8.18 7.92
CA GLN A 87 23.02 7.58 6.67
C GLN A 87 23.05 6.06 6.81
N VAL A 88 22.23 5.36 6.02
CA VAL A 88 22.16 3.90 6.00
C VAL A 88 22.53 3.37 4.61
N SER A 89 23.05 2.14 4.57
CA SER A 89 23.38 1.49 3.31
C SER A 89 22.12 1.24 2.47
N ASN A 90 22.28 1.11 1.15
CA ASN A 90 21.16 0.90 0.22
C ASN A 90 20.24 -0.25 0.66
N PHE A 91 20.81 -1.44 0.93
CA PHE A 91 20.04 -2.62 1.33
C PHE A 91 19.33 -2.45 2.67
N VAL A 92 19.96 -1.79 3.64
CA VAL A 92 19.32 -1.49 4.93
C VAL A 92 18.15 -0.53 4.72
N GLY A 93 18.30 0.50 3.89
CA GLY A 93 17.21 1.40 3.53
C GLY A 93 16.02 0.68 2.87
N LYS A 94 16.30 -0.18 1.89
CA LYS A 94 15.25 -1.01 1.25
C LYS A 94 14.58 -1.97 2.24
N PHE A 95 15.34 -2.54 3.15
CA PHE A 95 14.81 -3.40 4.21
C PHE A 95 13.80 -2.64 5.09
N VAL A 96 14.11 -1.41 5.47
CA VAL A 96 13.18 -0.55 6.23
C VAL A 96 11.91 -0.27 5.42
N TYR A 97 12.03 0.07 4.13
CA TYR A 97 10.85 0.34 3.29
C TYR A 97 9.96 -0.90 3.11
N VAL A 98 10.54 -2.06 2.79
CA VAL A 98 9.77 -3.30 2.63
C VAL A 98 9.12 -3.72 3.95
N THR A 99 9.82 -3.55 5.08
CA THR A 99 9.25 -3.79 6.40
C THR A 99 8.08 -2.84 6.67
N GLY A 100 8.20 -1.55 6.33
CA GLY A 100 7.10 -0.59 6.44
C GLY A 100 5.88 -0.99 5.61
N LEU A 101 6.09 -1.47 4.38
CA LEU A 101 5.00 -1.99 3.54
C LEU A 101 4.32 -3.21 4.17
N LEU A 102 5.08 -4.14 4.76
CA LEU A 102 4.51 -5.29 5.48
C LEU A 102 3.71 -4.85 6.71
N VAL A 103 4.21 -3.88 7.47
CA VAL A 103 3.48 -3.33 8.63
C VAL A 103 2.14 -2.76 8.19
N ILE A 104 2.09 -2.01 7.08
CA ILE A 104 0.85 -1.51 6.50
C ILE A 104 -0.10 -2.67 6.14
N VAL A 105 0.41 -3.71 5.50
CA VAL A 105 -0.36 -4.93 5.15
C VAL A 105 -1.03 -5.52 6.39
N PHE A 106 -0.26 -5.80 7.45
CA PHE A 106 -0.81 -6.37 8.68
C PHE A 106 -1.76 -5.42 9.42
N LEU A 107 -1.52 -4.11 9.35
CA LEU A 107 -2.42 -3.10 9.91
C LEU A 107 -3.78 -3.10 9.20
N CYS A 108 -3.80 -3.18 7.86
CA CYS A 108 -5.03 -3.34 7.08
C CYS A 108 -5.81 -4.58 7.54
N GLY A 109 -5.12 -5.70 7.74
CA GLY A 109 -5.72 -6.92 8.26
C GLY A 109 -6.30 -6.77 9.67
N ALA A 110 -5.58 -6.10 10.57
CA ALA A 110 -6.08 -5.83 11.92
C ALA A 110 -7.34 -4.96 11.91
N VAL A 111 -7.37 -3.92 11.05
CA VAL A 111 -8.54 -3.05 10.88
C VAL A 111 -9.74 -3.84 10.34
N GLN A 112 -9.54 -4.69 9.33
CA GLN A 112 -10.60 -5.54 8.80
C GLN A 112 -11.12 -6.53 9.85
N LEU A 113 -10.24 -7.21 10.58
CA LEU A 113 -10.62 -8.18 11.62
C LEU A 113 -11.31 -7.54 12.84
N SER A 114 -11.15 -6.22 13.04
CA SER A 114 -11.87 -5.46 14.08
C SER A 114 -13.32 -5.13 13.71
N GLY A 115 -13.75 -5.42 12.47
CA GLY A 115 -15.10 -5.13 11.97
C GLY A 115 -15.29 -3.70 11.44
N CYS A 116 -14.24 -2.87 11.43
CA CYS A 116 -14.32 -1.46 11.02
C CYS A 116 -14.70 -1.30 9.54
N CYS A 117 -14.35 -2.27 8.69
CA CYS A 117 -14.58 -2.24 7.24
C CYS A 117 -15.65 -3.24 6.76
N ASP A 118 -16.40 -3.90 7.64
CA ASP A 118 -17.35 -4.98 7.29
C ASP A 118 -18.40 -4.55 6.25
N ARG A 119 -18.81 -3.29 6.26
CA ARG A 119 -19.74 -2.73 5.27
C ARG A 119 -19.18 -2.73 3.85
N TYR A 120 -17.87 -2.61 3.70
CA TYR A 120 -17.17 -2.53 2.41
C TYR A 120 -16.53 -3.87 2.00
N CYS A 121 -16.34 -4.78 2.95
CA CYS A 121 -15.69 -6.07 2.76
C CYS A 121 -16.72 -7.21 2.71
N ALA A 122 -17.51 -7.27 1.63
CA ALA A 122 -18.46 -8.36 1.41
C ALA A 122 -17.82 -9.51 0.64
N PHE A 123 -17.18 -10.45 1.35
CA PHE A 123 -16.67 -11.68 0.75
C PHE A 123 -17.82 -12.69 0.60
N PRO A 124 -18.12 -13.17 -0.63
CA PRO A 124 -19.14 -14.20 -0.83
C PRO A 124 -18.76 -15.47 -0.08
N LYS A 125 -19.65 -15.99 0.76
CA LYS A 125 -19.46 -17.25 1.50
C LYS A 125 -19.42 -18.49 0.59
N ASP A 126 -19.92 -18.37 -0.65
CA ASP A 126 -20.18 -19.51 -1.53
C ASP A 126 -19.12 -19.72 -2.63
N ALA A 127 -18.02 -18.94 -2.62
CA ALA A 127 -16.92 -19.13 -3.58
C ALA A 127 -15.90 -20.20 -3.14
N ASP A 128 -16.10 -20.83 -1.99
CA ASP A 128 -15.22 -21.86 -1.42
C ASP A 128 -15.86 -23.25 -1.49
N GLU A 129 -16.04 -23.80 -2.68
CA GLU A 129 -15.89 -25.26 -2.78
C GLU A 129 -14.39 -25.56 -2.66
N PRO A 130 -13.95 -26.39 -1.69
CA PRO A 130 -12.56 -26.74 -1.56
C PRO A 130 -12.13 -27.51 -2.82
N ALA A 131 -11.19 -26.94 -3.57
CA ALA A 131 -10.42 -27.71 -4.54
C ALA A 131 -9.65 -28.80 -3.77
N VAL A 132 -10.29 -29.97 -3.74
CA VAL A 132 -9.86 -31.33 -3.38
C VAL A 132 -8.43 -31.47 -2.86
N ALA A 133 -8.34 -32.08 -1.68
CA ALA A 133 -7.14 -32.58 -1.04
C ALA A 133 -6.25 -33.40 -1.99
N HIS A 134 -4.94 -33.14 -1.94
CA HIS A 134 -3.88 -34.07 -2.36
C HIS A 134 -2.74 -34.01 -1.36
#